data_AF-A0A920FYB9-F1
#
_entry.id   AF-A0A920FYB9-F1
#
_cell.length_a   1.000
_cell.length_b   1.000
_cell.length_c   1.000
_cell.angle_alpha   90.00
_cell.angle_beta   90.00
_cell.angle_gamma   90.00
#
_symmetry.space_group_name_H-M   'P 1'
#
loop_
_entity.id
_entity.type
_entity.pdbx_description
1 polymer ?
#
loop_
_entity_poly.entity_id
_entity_poly.type
_entity_poly.pdbx_seq_one_letter_code
_entity_poly.pdbx_strand_id
1 'polypeptide(L)' 'MIRGGHHCCQPFMKKLKIPGSCRVSFGIYNDANDIDILIDALSKTIKLLQ' A
#
# COMPACT_ATOMS: atom_id res chain seq x y z
N MET A 1 -5.47 -5.85 -3.49
CA MET A 1 -4.19 -5.89 -4.26
C MET A 1 -3.27 -4.76 -3.80
N ILE A 2 -1.97 -5.00 -3.64
CA ILE A 2 -0.95 -3.96 -3.37
C ILE A 2 -0.19 -3.58 -4.65
N ARG A 3 0.10 -2.29 -4.84
CA ARG A 3 1.01 -1.79 -5.89
C ARG A 3 1.96 -0.77 -5.30
N GLY A 4 3.24 -0.84 -5.68
CA GLY A 4 4.24 0.18 -5.37
C GLY A 4 4.52 1.08 -6.56
N GLY A 5 4.84 2.35 -6.32
CA GLY A 5 5.32 3.29 -7.33
C GLY A 5 4.47 4.56 -7.46
N HIS A 6 4.42 5.12 -8.67
CA HIS A 6 3.76 6.41 -8.94
C HIS A 6 2.26 6.29 -9.25
N HIS A 7 1.75 5.07 -9.50
CA HIS A 7 0.35 4.78 -9.86
C HIS A 7 -0.18 5.55 -11.08
N CYS A 8 0.69 5.83 -12.06
CA CYS A 8 0.39 6.72 -13.20
C CYS A 8 0.00 8.16 -12.78
N CYS A 9 0.33 8.57 -11.55
CA CYS A 9 0.02 9.87 -10.97
C CYS A 9 1.29 10.66 -10.65
N GLN A 10 2.30 10.63 -11.52
CA GLN A 10 3.61 11.26 -11.27
C GLN A 10 3.53 12.77 -10.94
N PRO A 11 2.67 13.60 -11.56
CA PRO A 11 2.53 15.01 -11.16
C PRO A 11 2.05 15.18 -9.72
N PHE A 12 1.15 14.31 -9.25
CA PHE A 12 0.64 14.33 -7.88
C PHE A 12 1.74 13.95 -6.87
N MET A 13 2.52 12.91 -7.17
CA MET A 13 3.67 12.51 -6.34
C MET A 13 4.72 13.62 -6.23
N LYS A 14 4.99 14.34 -7.34
CA LYS A 14 5.86 15.52 -7.35
C LYS A 14 5.34 16.64 -6.43
N LYS A 15 4.03 16.90 -6.44
CA LYS A 15 3.41 17.89 -5.53
C LYS A 15 3.54 17.49 -4.05
N LEU A 16 3.44 16.19 -3.75
CA LEU A 16 3.64 15.63 -2.41
C LEU A 16 5.10 15.47 -2.00
N LYS A 17 6.05 15.70 -2.92
CA LYS A 17 7.51 15.53 -2.71
C LYS A 17 7.90 14.12 -2.25
N ILE A 18 7.20 13.10 -2.73
CA ILE A 18 7.54 11.69 -2.49
C ILE A 18 7.85 10.99 -3.81
N PRO A 19 8.76 9.99 -3.82
CA PRO A 19 9.09 9.24 -5.03
C PRO A 19 7.96 8.29 -5.47
N GLY A 20 7.01 7.99 -4.59
CA GLY A 20 5.90 7.08 -4.85
C GLY A 20 5.32 6.57 -3.54
N SER A 21 4.34 5.69 -3.63
CA SER A 21 3.73 5.08 -2.45
C SER A 21 3.40 3.60 -2.68
N CYS A 22 3.25 2.85 -1.59
CA CYS A 22 2.51 1.60 -1.61
C CYS A 22 1.02 1.91 -1.46
N ARG A 23 0.20 1.39 -2.38
CA ARG A 23 -1.25 1.55 -2.35
C ARG A 23 -1.93 0.19 -2.27
N VAL A 24 -2.81 0.05 -1.30
CA VAL A 24 -3.74 -1.08 -1.21
C VAL A 24 -5.08 -0.64 -1.80
N SER A 25 -5.66 -1.47 -2.66
CA SER A 25 -6.99 -1.23 -3.24
C SER A 25 -7.87 -2.45 -2.97
N PHE A 26 -9.07 -2.18 -2.46
CA PHE A 26 -10.12 -3.15 -2.18
C PHE A 26 -11.18 -3.14 -3.30
N GLY A 27 -11.80 -4.29 -3.54
CA GLY A 27 -12.94 -4.47 -4.44
C GLY A 27 -14.10 -5.15 -3.73
N ILE A 28 -15.16 -5.46 -4.48
CA ILE A 28 -16.41 -6.04 -3.94
C ILE A 28 -16.25 -7.41 -3.28
N TYR A 29 -15.16 -8.12 -3.58
CA TYR A 29 -14.89 -9.45 -3.04
C TYR A 29 -13.96 -9.41 -1.84
N ASN A 30 -13.57 -8.22 -1.37
CA ASN A 30 -12.76 -8.11 -0.16
C ASN A 30 -13.64 -8.02 1.08
N ASP A 31 -13.13 -8.56 2.18
CA ASP A 31 -13.79 -8.53 3.49
C ASP A 31 -12.86 -8.02 4.60
N ALA A 32 -13.35 -8.03 5.84
CA ALA A 32 -12.58 -7.59 7.00
C ALA A 32 -11.38 -8.49 7.29
N ASN A 33 -11.48 -9.79 7.01
CA ASN A 33 -10.40 -10.74 7.24
C ASN A 33 -9.21 -10.47 6.30
N ASP A 34 -9.45 -10.01 5.07
CA ASP A 34 -8.38 -9.53 4.19
C ASP A 34 -7.59 -8.35 4.79
N ILE A 35 -8.27 -7.48 5.53
CA ILE A 35 -7.65 -6.32 6.19
C ILE A 35 -6.80 -6.79 7.37
N ASP A 36 -7.29 -7.74 8.15
CA ASP A 36 -6.55 -8.31 9.29
C ASP A 36 -5.25 -8.98 8.81
N ILE A 37 -5.33 -9.77 7.74
CA ILE A 37 -4.15 -10.42 7.12
C ILE A 37 -3.16 -9.36 6.62
N LEU A 38 -3.64 -8.27 6.00
CA LEU A 38 -2.80 -7.17 5.53
C LEU A 38 -2.05 -6.51 6.70
N ILE A 39 -2.71 -6.24 7.82
CA ILE A 39 -2.13 -5.57 8.98
C ILE A 39 -1.06 -6.46 9.63
N ASP A 40 -1.32 -7.76 9.77
CA ASP A 40 -0.34 -8.72 10.29
C ASP A 40 0.89 -8.81 9.39
N ALA A 41 0.70 -8.94 8.06
CA ALA A 41 1.78 -8.96 7.09
C ALA A 41 2.60 -7.66 7.09
N LEU A 42 1.95 -6.50 7.19
CA LEU A 42 2.63 -5.21 7.28
C LEU A 42 3.46 -5.11 8.55
N SER A 43 2.91 -5.55 9.69
CA SER A 43 3.61 -5.54 10.98
C SER A 43 4.86 -6.42 10.96
N LYS A 44 4.77 -7.61 10.35
CA LYS A 44 5.93 -8.50 10.13
C LYS A 44 6.97 -7.86 9.21
N THR A 45 6.53 -7.19 8.14
CA THR A 45 7.41 -6.52 7.18
C THR A 45 8.16 -5.35 7.83
N ILE A 46 7.50 -4.55 8.66
CA ILE A 46 8.12 -3.46 9.41
C ILE A 46 9.22 -4.01 10.33
N LYS A 47 8.93 -5.08 11.09
CA LYS A 47 9.93 -5.75 11.95
C LYS A 47 11.12 -6.34 11.20
N LEU A 48 10.95 -6.70 9.93
CA LEU A 48 12.02 -7.25 9.09
C LEU A 48 12.94 -6.17 8.52
N LEU A 49 12.40 -4.98 8.24
CA LEU A 49 13.10 -3.89 7.56
C LEU A 49 13.64 -2.80 8.50
N GLN A 50 13.25 -2.83 9.77
CA GLN A 50 13.81 -2.02 10.85
C GLN A 50 14.99 -2.73 11.49
#